data_AF-A0A933VSR9-F1
#
_entry.id   AF-A0A933VSR9-F1
#
_cell.length_a   1.000
_cell.length_b   1.000
_cell.length_c   1.000
_cell.angle_alpha   90.00
_cell.angle_beta   90.00
_cell.angle_gamma   90.00
#
_symmetry.space_group_name_H-M   'P 1'
#
loop_
_entity.id
_entity.type
_entity.pdbx_description
1 polymer ?
#
loop_
_entity_poly.entity_id
_entity_poly.type
_entity_poly.pdbx_seq_one_letter_code
_entity_poly.pdbx_strand_id
1 'polypeptide(L)' 'LTKEEIYEHLRPRFDKLYLPDDIVFIEAVPKTSVGKFDKKVLRARLADGELPGRVVVDLHAAAERA' A
#
# COMPACT_ATOMS: atom_id res chain seq x y z
N LEU A 1 -0.17 16.38 -6.60
CA LEU A 1 -0.30 15.53 -5.40
C LEU A 1 0.85 14.54 -5.42
N THR A 2 1.86 14.77 -4.59
CA THR A 2 3.03 13.90 -4.45
C THR A 2 2.89 13.01 -3.20
N LYS A 3 3.78 12.02 -3.07
CA LYS A 3 3.81 11.16 -1.88
C LYS A 3 4.17 11.96 -0.63
N GLU A 4 5.12 12.89 -0.76
CA GLU A 4 5.64 13.73 0.31
C GLU A 4 4.56 14.69 0.83
N GLU A 5 3.77 15.28 -0.07
CA GLU A 5 2.66 16.16 0.30
C GLU A 5 1.62 15.42 1.18
N ILE A 6 1.29 14.17 0.83
CA ILE A 6 0.37 13.35 1.63
C ILE A 6 1.01 12.97 2.96
N TYR A 7 2.27 12.57 2.96
CA TYR A 7 2.97 12.18 4.17
C TYR A 7 3.05 13.35 5.17
N GLU A 8 3.45 14.53 4.71
CA GLU A 8 3.50 15.76 5.51
C GLU A 8 2.12 16.17 6.03
N HIS A 9 1.07 15.93 5.26
CA HIS A 9 -0.29 16.14 5.72
C HIS A 9 -0.72 15.15 6.82
N LEU A 10 -0.29 13.88 6.76
CA LEU A 10 -0.64 12.87 7.76
C LEU A 10 0.20 12.99 9.04
N ARG A 11 1.46 13.42 8.93
CA ARG A 11 2.43 13.51 10.03
C ARG A 11 1.92 14.21 11.29
N PRO A 12 1.24 15.38 11.25
CA PRO A 12 0.77 16.04 12.48
C PRO A 12 -0.49 15.41 13.09
N ARG A 13 -1.16 14.48 12.39
CA ARG A 13 -2.45 13.91 12.80
C ARG A 13 -2.35 12.50 13.41
N PHE A 14 -1.23 11.83 13.19
CA PHE A 14 -1.02 10.44 13.58
C PHE A 14 0.35 10.26 14.21
N ASP A 15 0.47 9.32 15.15
CA ASP A 15 1.79 8.92 15.66
C ASP A 15 2.60 8.23 14.56
N LYS A 16 3.94 8.25 14.70
CA LYS A 16 4.88 7.69 13.72
C LYS A 16 4.56 6.23 13.34
N LEU A 17 4.07 5.41 14.28
CA LEU A 17 3.76 3.99 14.03
C LEU A 17 2.53 3.77 13.13
N TYR A 18 1.66 4.77 12.99
CA TYR A 18 0.50 4.72 12.10
C TYR A 18 0.78 5.34 10.74
N LEU A 19 1.91 6.02 10.56
CA LEU A 19 2.28 6.57 9.27
C LEU A 19 2.64 5.44 8.30
N PRO A 20 2.15 5.50 7.06
CA PRO A 20 2.47 4.48 6.07
C PRO A 20 3.94 4.56 5.68
N ASP A 21 4.58 3.40 5.48
CA ASP A 21 5.95 3.33 4.95
C ASP A 21 6.05 3.82 3.50
N ASP A 22 4.96 3.68 2.73
CA ASP A 22 4.90 4.09 1.33
C ASP A 22 3.46 4.33 0.87
N ILE A 23 3.30 5.19 -0.13
CA ILE A 23 2.03 5.63 -0.70
C ILE A 23 2.06 5.38 -2.21
N VAL A 24 1.03 4.73 -2.74
CA VAL A 24 0.92 4.44 -4.18
C VAL A 24 -0.37 5.04 -4.72
N PHE A 25 -0.27 5.64 -5.90
CA PHE A 25 -1.42 6.14 -6.64
C PHE A 25 -1.89 5.09 -7.64
N ILE A 26 -3.18 4.79 -7.60
CA ILE A 26 -3.86 3.90 -8.54
C ILE A 26 -5.07 4.63 -9.08
N GLU A 27 -5.46 4.34 -10.32
CA GLU A 27 -6.61 4.99 -10.95
C GLU A 27 -7.93 4.68 -10.22
N ALA A 28 -8.07 3.45 -9.74
CA ALA A 28 -9.25 3.03 -8.99
C ALA A 28 -8.92 1.93 -7.98
N VAL A 29 -9.52 2.03 -6.79
CA VAL A 29 -9.49 0.97 -5.79
C VAL A 29 -10.42 -0.16 -6.26
N PRO A 30 -9.93 -1.41 -6.41
CA PRO A 30 -10.77 -2.52 -6.83
C PRO A 30 -11.89 -2.75 -5.80
N LYS A 31 -13.08 -3.09 -6.32
CA LYS A 31 -14.28 -3.31 -5.53
C LYS A 31 -14.84 -4.70 -5.79
N THR A 32 -15.51 -5.27 -4.80
CA THR A 32 -16.30 -6.49 -4.91
C THR A 32 -17.60 -6.22 -5.66
N SER A 33 -18.33 -7.28 -6.00
CA SER A 33 -19.65 -7.20 -6.64
C SER A 33 -20.67 -6.31 -5.89
N VAL A 34 -20.53 -6.21 -4.57
CA VAL A 34 -21.36 -5.35 -3.71
C VAL A 34 -20.73 -3.97 -3.42
N GLY A 35 -19.70 -3.59 -4.16
CA GLY A 35 -19.08 -2.26 -4.10
C GLY A 35 -18.11 -2.03 -2.93
N LYS A 36 -17.82 -3.04 -2.11
CA LYS A 36 -16.85 -2.95 -1.01
C LYS A 36 -15.42 -3.07 -1.54
N PHE A 37 -14.43 -2.51 -0.85
CA PHE A 37 -13.04 -2.63 -1.30
C PHE A 37 -12.54 -4.08 -1.27
N ASP A 38 -11.97 -4.52 -2.39
CA ASP A 38 -11.38 -5.85 -2.50
C ASP A 38 -9.90 -5.81 -2.12
N LYS A 39 -9.63 -6.07 -0.84
CA LYS A 39 -8.26 -6.16 -0.32
C LYS A 39 -7.50 -7.39 -0.83
N LYS A 40 -8.17 -8.44 -1.28
CA LYS A 40 -7.48 -9.64 -1.80
C LYS A 40 -6.81 -9.31 -3.12
N VAL A 41 -7.54 -8.66 -4.02
CA VAL A 41 -6.99 -8.18 -5.30
C VAL A 41 -5.85 -7.20 -5.06
N LEU A 42 -6.00 -6.22 -4.15
CA LEU A 42 -4.91 -5.29 -3.83
C LEU A 42 -3.64 -5.98 -3.31
N ARG A 43 -3.77 -7.04 -2.50
CA ARG A 43 -2.62 -7.80 -2.00
C ARG A 43 -1.95 -8.63 -3.10
N ALA A 44 -2.73 -9.21 -4.01
CA ALA A 44 -2.19 -9.90 -5.18
C ALA A 44 -1.39 -8.93 -6.06
N ARG A 45 -1.98 -7.79 -6.44
CA ARG A 45 -1.30 -6.73 -7.20
C ARG A 45 0.00 -6.23 -6.54
N LEU A 46 0.03 -6.21 -5.20
CA LEU A 46 1.24 -5.87 -4.46
C LEU A 46 2.32 -6.96 -4.59
N ALA A 47 1.94 -8.23 -4.45
CA ALA A 47 2.86 -9.35 -4.60
C ALA A 47 3.39 -9.47 -6.04
N ASP A 48 2.53 -9.19 -7.03
CA ASP A 48 2.84 -9.27 -8.46
C ASP A 48 3.63 -8.04 -8.97
N GLY A 49 3.88 -7.05 -8.11
CA GLY A 49 4.62 -5.83 -8.46
C GLY A 49 3.85 -4.87 -9.37
N GLU A 50 2.53 -5.06 -9.52
CA GLU A 50 1.66 -4.23 -10.36
C GLU A 50 1.37 -2.86 -9.73
N LEU A 51 1.72 -2.64 -8.46
CA LEU A 51 1.56 -1.36 -7.78
C LEU A 51 2.83 -0.51 -7.96
N PRO A 52 2.79 0.53 -8.82
CA PRO A 52 3.97 1.29 -9.19
C PRO A 52 4.59 2.00 -7.99
N GLY A 53 5.91 1.90 -7.87
CA GLY A 53 6.68 2.63 -6.88
C GLY A 53 6.62 2.07 -5.46
N ARG A 54 6.13 0.84 -5.26
CA ARG A 54 6.27 0.09 -4.01
C ARG A 54 7.29 -1.02 -4.15
N VAL A 55 8.10 -1.21 -3.10
CA VAL A 55 9.00 -2.37 -3.01
C VAL A 55 8.14 -3.62 -2.90
N VAL A 56 8.35 -4.59 -3.81
CA VAL A 56 7.70 -5.90 -3.74
C VAL A 56 8.07 -6.50 -2.39
N VAL A 57 7.08 -6.75 -1.55
CA VAL A 57 7.30 -7.41 -0.28
C VAL A 57 7.48 -8.89 -0.62
N ASP A 58 8.74 -9.29 -0.79
CA ASP A 58 9.06 -10.68 -1.07
C ASP A 58 8.65 -11.52 0.14
N LEU A 59 7.47 -12.13 0.05
CA LEU A 59 6.87 -12.96 1.09
C LEU A 59 7.75 -14.18 1.40
N HIS A 60 8.63 -14.59 0.48
CA HIS A 60 9.60 -15.65 0.70
C HIS A 60 10.85 -15.17 1.44
N ALA A 61 11.33 -13.95 1.17
CA ALA A 61 12.50 -13.40 1.88
C ALA A 61 12.23 -13.06 3.36
N ALA A 62 10.97 -12.80 3.74
CA ALA A 62 10.59 -12.58 5.13
C ALA A 62 10.65 -13.86 5.98
N ALA A 63 10.43 -15.04 5.36
CA ALA A 63 10.51 -16.33 6.03
C ALA A 63 11.96 -16.76 6.31
N GLU A 64 12.94 -16.26 5.56
CA GLU A 64 14.37 -16.57 5.75
C GLU A 64 15.04 -15.74 6.86
N ARG A 65 14.33 -14.78 7.47
CA ARG A 65 14.87 -13.89 8.51
C ARG A 65 14.31 -14.14 9.91
N ALA A 66 13.59 -15.24 10.13
CA ALA A 66 13.07 -15.68 11.43
C ALA A 66 13.70 -17.03 11.84
#